data_AF-A0A6G6SY52-F1
#
_entry.id   AF-A0A6G6SY52-F1
#
_cell.length_a   1.000
_cell.length_b   1.000
_cell.length_c   1.000
_cell.angle_alpha   90.00
_cell.angle_beta   90.00
_cell.angle_gamma   90.00
#
_symmetry.space_group_name_H-M   'P 1'
#
loop_
_entity.id
_entity.type
_entity.pdbx_description
1 polymer ?
#
loop_
_entity_poly.entity_id
_entity_poly.type
_entity_poly.pdbx_seq_one_letter_code
_entity_poly.pdbx_strand_id
1 'polypeptide(L)'
;MSLPEIPINHHVSQPITLDDQVQKLKQTLLKDIQRSAYVYRVDCGGCNGCEIEIFSAITPVFDAERFGIKVVASPRHADILLFTGAVTRQMRVPALRAYESAPDPKICISYGACGCGGGIFHDLYCVWGGSESIVPIDVWIPGCPPTPAATIYGFAVALGLLDQKLKGESHIEVENEKASLILPSIPLDARVMIEREARRLAGYYQGRQISDHFLTLLEGATIQEVSGRVDEWLRQANDPRLSEIVKRLVYSLSQGGIYA
;
A
#
# COMPACT_ATOMS: atom_id res chain seq x y z
N MET A 1 11.38 -49.87 12.26
CA MET A 1 10.71 -48.59 12.58
C MET A 1 10.61 -47.82 11.27
N SER A 2 9.45 -47.86 10.62
CA SER A 2 9.21 -47.19 9.34
C SER A 2 9.28 -45.68 9.53
N LEU A 3 10.03 -44.99 8.68
CA LEU A 3 10.11 -43.53 8.68
C LEU A 3 8.70 -42.95 8.39
N PRO A 4 8.27 -41.91 9.11
CA PRO A 4 6.98 -41.27 8.84
C PRO A 4 6.98 -40.62 7.45
N GLU A 5 5.91 -40.85 6.69
CA GLU A 5 5.72 -40.30 5.35
C GLU A 5 5.61 -38.77 5.42
N ILE A 6 6.50 -38.08 4.68
CA ILE A 6 6.47 -36.62 4.54
C ILE A 6 5.50 -36.29 3.40
N PRO A 7 4.40 -35.54 3.65
CA PRO A 7 3.40 -35.26 2.61
C PRO A 7 3.96 -34.36 1.50
N ILE A 8 3.53 -34.66 0.27
CA ILE A 8 3.78 -33.92 -0.96
C ILE A 8 2.96 -32.62 -0.88
N ASN A 9 3.49 -31.60 -0.18
CA ASN A 9 3.10 -30.17 -0.14
C ASN A 9 3.58 -29.44 1.13
N HIS A 10 4.63 -29.93 1.81
CA HIS A 10 5.20 -29.29 3.01
C HIS A 10 5.78 -27.88 2.81
N HIS A 11 5.85 -27.37 1.57
CA HIS A 11 6.34 -26.05 1.20
C HIS A 11 5.22 -25.02 1.01
N VAL A 12 3.95 -25.45 1.13
CA VAL A 12 2.80 -24.54 1.09
C VAL A 12 2.45 -24.22 2.54
N SER A 13 2.69 -22.98 2.96
CA SER A 13 2.28 -22.51 4.28
C SER A 13 0.76 -22.65 4.39
N GLN A 14 0.30 -23.50 5.31
CA GLN A 14 -1.12 -23.52 5.66
C GLN A 14 -1.39 -22.26 6.48
N PRO A 15 -2.23 -21.32 5.99
CA PRO A 15 -2.55 -20.13 6.75
C PRO A 15 -3.23 -20.56 8.06
N ILE A 16 -2.68 -20.08 9.18
CA ILE A 16 -3.25 -20.35 10.50
C ILE A 16 -4.61 -19.64 10.55
N THR A 17 -5.69 -20.40 10.59
CA THR A 17 -7.04 -19.87 10.80
C THR A 17 -7.13 -19.34 12.22
N LEU A 18 -7.06 -18.02 12.36
CA LEU A 18 -7.20 -17.35 13.65
C LEU A 18 -8.66 -17.39 14.09
N ASP A 19 -8.87 -17.63 15.38
CA ASP A 19 -10.18 -17.61 16.03
C ASP A 19 -10.87 -16.23 15.88
N ASP A 20 -12.19 -16.19 15.74
CA ASP A 20 -12.94 -14.96 15.38
C ASP A 20 -12.72 -13.82 16.39
N GLN A 21 -12.56 -14.17 17.67
CA GLN A 21 -12.24 -13.20 18.72
C GLN A 21 -10.83 -12.62 18.58
N VAL A 22 -9.87 -13.45 18.19
CA VAL A 22 -8.47 -13.03 17.95
C VAL A 22 -8.41 -12.14 16.72
N GLN A 23 -9.16 -12.45 15.67
CA GLN A 23 -9.27 -11.59 14.49
C GLN A 23 -9.87 -10.23 14.85
N LYS A 24 -10.93 -10.19 15.66
CA LYS A 24 -11.59 -8.94 16.08
C LYS A 24 -10.69 -8.08 16.97
N LEU A 25 -10.02 -8.68 17.95
CA LEU A 25 -9.02 -8.02 18.80
C LEU A 25 -7.86 -7.48 17.96
N LYS A 26 -7.37 -8.28 17.01
CA LYS A 26 -6.32 -7.87 16.09
C LYS A 26 -6.77 -6.70 15.22
N GLN A 27 -7.99 -6.69 14.69
CA GLN A 27 -8.53 -5.56 13.94
C GLN A 27 -8.65 -4.29 14.79
N THR A 28 -9.07 -4.39 16.06
CA THR A 28 -9.11 -3.24 16.97
C THR A 28 -7.71 -2.71 17.26
N LEU A 29 -6.76 -3.59 17.58
CA LEU A 29 -5.36 -3.20 17.81
C LEU A 29 -4.72 -2.58 16.56
N LEU A 30 -4.98 -3.13 15.38
CA LEU A 30 -4.45 -2.61 14.11
C LEU A 30 -5.00 -1.22 13.74
N LYS A 31 -6.21 -0.84 14.22
CA LYS A 31 -6.73 0.53 14.07
C LYS A 31 -5.99 1.55 14.94
N ASP A 32 -5.50 1.12 16.09
CA ASP A 32 -4.83 1.96 17.09
C ASP A 32 -3.29 1.97 16.91
N ILE A 33 -2.70 0.91 16.36
CA ILE A 33 -1.27 0.79 16.04
C ILE A 33 -0.97 1.53 14.73
N GLN A 34 -1.08 2.84 14.74
CA GLN A 34 -0.85 3.62 13.50
C GLN A 34 0.64 3.94 13.26
N ARG A 35 1.52 3.72 14.24
CA ARG A 35 2.92 4.18 14.18
C ARG A 35 3.92 3.31 14.94
N SER A 36 3.69 2.01 15.10
CA SER A 36 4.76 1.12 15.58
C SER A 36 5.02 0.04 14.54
N ALA A 37 6.20 0.06 13.94
CA ALA A 37 6.64 -0.97 13.02
C ALA A 37 7.88 -1.66 13.57
N TYR A 38 7.77 -2.97 13.72
CA TYR A 38 8.89 -3.81 14.13
C TYR A 38 9.59 -4.40 12.91
N VAL A 39 10.87 -4.06 12.78
CA VAL A 39 11.72 -4.45 11.65
C VAL A 39 12.61 -5.60 12.08
N TYR A 40 12.59 -6.69 11.32
CA TYR A 40 13.56 -7.77 11.45
C TYR A 40 14.43 -7.83 10.20
N ARG A 41 15.74 -7.71 10.42
CA ARG A 41 16.75 -7.90 9.37
C ARG A 41 16.90 -9.38 9.06
N VAL A 42 16.81 -9.72 7.78
CA VAL A 42 17.16 -11.04 7.23
C VAL A 42 18.42 -10.88 6.39
N ASP A 43 19.56 -11.26 6.97
CA ASP A 43 20.82 -11.30 6.23
C ASP A 43 20.85 -12.51 5.29
N CYS A 44 20.88 -12.27 3.98
CA CYS A 44 20.91 -13.32 2.98
C CYS A 44 22.30 -13.48 2.32
N GLY A 45 23.36 -13.10 3.02
CA GLY A 45 24.74 -13.13 2.53
C GLY A 45 25.24 -11.75 2.12
N GLY A 46 25.05 -10.77 3.01
CA GLY A 46 25.60 -9.42 2.88
C GLY A 46 27.10 -9.34 3.22
N CYS A 47 27.72 -8.24 2.81
CA CYS A 47 29.13 -7.92 3.15
C CYS A 47 29.25 -7.05 4.41
N ASN A 48 28.21 -7.01 5.24
CA ASN A 48 28.03 -6.17 6.42
C ASN A 48 27.88 -4.65 6.19
N GLY A 49 28.04 -4.16 4.95
CA GLY A 49 27.90 -2.72 4.67
C GLY A 49 26.47 -2.21 4.88
N CYS A 50 25.47 -2.95 4.39
CA CYS A 50 24.07 -2.57 4.51
C CYS A 50 23.61 -2.56 5.97
N GLU A 51 24.07 -3.52 6.75
CA GLU A 51 23.65 -3.64 8.14
C GLU A 51 24.31 -2.62 9.06
N ILE A 52 25.53 -2.16 8.76
CA ILE A 52 26.09 -0.97 9.43
C ILE A 52 25.18 0.24 9.24
N GLU A 53 24.68 0.49 8.02
CA GLU A 53 23.78 1.61 7.77
C GLU A 53 22.41 1.46 8.44
N ILE A 54 21.88 0.23 8.50
CA ILE A 54 20.65 -0.07 9.26
C ILE A 54 20.85 0.25 10.74
N PHE A 55 22.00 -0.14 11.33
CA PHE A 55 22.30 0.21 12.71
C PHE A 55 22.59 1.70 12.89
N SER A 56 23.21 2.37 11.93
CA SER A 56 23.41 3.82 11.97
C SER A 56 22.07 4.56 11.95
N ALA A 57 21.06 4.08 11.22
CA ALA A 57 19.72 4.68 11.19
C ALA A 57 19.00 4.70 12.56
N ILE A 58 19.32 3.76 13.46
CA ILE A 58 18.75 3.72 14.82
C ILE A 58 19.60 4.47 15.87
N THR A 59 20.79 4.96 15.50
CA THR A 59 21.61 5.76 16.43
C THR A 59 21.00 7.13 16.69
N PRO A 60 21.37 7.83 17.79
CA PRO A 60 20.79 9.14 18.13
C PRO A 60 20.91 10.24 17.07
N VAL A 61 21.79 10.10 16.09
CA VAL A 61 21.95 11.07 15.00
C VAL A 61 20.75 11.03 14.05
N PHE A 62 20.22 9.83 13.77
CA PHE A 62 19.14 9.60 12.81
C PHE A 62 17.83 9.20 13.49
N ASP A 63 17.91 8.57 14.66
CA ASP A 63 16.83 8.26 15.59
C ASP A 63 15.54 7.77 14.92
N ALA A 64 15.64 6.67 14.17
CA ALA A 64 14.48 6.04 13.54
C ALA A 64 13.39 5.61 14.55
N GLU A 65 13.76 5.38 15.82
CA GLU A 65 12.82 5.00 16.87
C GLU A 65 11.78 6.10 17.17
N ARG A 66 12.10 7.37 16.94
CA ARG A 66 11.14 8.48 17.05
C ARG A 66 9.94 8.33 16.12
N PHE A 67 10.12 7.65 14.98
CA PHE A 67 9.03 7.33 14.04
C PHE A 67 8.31 6.02 14.38
N GLY A 68 8.67 5.40 15.51
CA GLY A 68 8.15 4.13 15.98
C GLY A 68 8.68 2.91 15.21
N ILE A 69 9.80 3.07 14.52
CA ILE A 69 10.51 1.98 13.84
C ILE A 69 11.51 1.39 14.82
N LYS A 70 11.33 0.11 15.18
CA LYS A 70 12.22 -0.58 16.12
C LYS A 70 12.73 -1.88 15.54
N VAL A 71 14.03 -2.13 15.68
CA VAL A 71 14.63 -3.41 15.27
C VAL A 71 14.36 -4.48 16.32
N VAL A 72 13.85 -5.62 15.89
CA VAL A 72 13.55 -6.78 16.76
C VAL A 72 14.48 -7.95 16.48
N ALA A 73 14.63 -8.85 17.46
CA ALA A 73 15.54 -9.99 17.39
C ALA A 73 14.91 -11.26 16.77
N SER A 74 13.59 -11.29 16.58
CA SER A 74 12.86 -12.46 16.09
C SER A 74 11.89 -12.07 14.99
N PRO A 75 11.83 -12.82 13.87
CA PRO A 75 10.88 -12.56 12.79
C PRO A 75 9.42 -12.73 13.26
N ARG A 76 9.18 -13.51 14.32
CA ARG A 76 7.82 -13.73 14.87
C ARG A 76 7.21 -12.48 15.50
N HIS A 77 8.03 -11.47 15.78
CA HIS A 77 7.58 -10.20 16.33
C HIS A 77 7.70 -9.06 15.31
N ALA A 78 8.01 -9.37 14.05
CA ALA A 78 8.27 -8.38 13.03
C ALA A 78 7.06 -8.15 12.14
N ASP A 79 6.79 -6.89 11.85
CA ASP A 79 5.81 -6.45 10.84
C ASP A 79 6.50 -6.20 9.49
N ILE A 80 7.79 -5.88 9.52
CA ILE A 80 8.61 -5.60 8.36
C ILE A 80 9.82 -6.54 8.34
N LEU A 81 9.99 -7.27 7.25
CA LEU A 81 11.17 -8.08 6.96
C LEU A 81 12.07 -7.35 5.99
N LEU A 82 13.30 -7.07 6.42
CA LEU A 82 14.29 -6.33 5.65
C LEU A 82 15.38 -7.29 5.14
N PHE A 83 15.32 -7.63 3.86
CA PHE A 83 16.25 -8.57 3.24
C PHE A 83 17.49 -7.85 2.71
N THR A 84 18.67 -8.22 3.22
CA THR A 84 19.97 -7.69 2.78
C THR A 84 20.80 -8.76 2.06
N GLY A 85 21.72 -8.30 1.20
CA GLY A 85 22.64 -9.19 0.47
C GLY A 85 22.05 -9.79 -0.81
N ALA A 86 22.90 -10.45 -1.61
CA ALA A 86 22.54 -10.95 -2.95
C ALA A 86 21.73 -12.27 -2.94
N VAL A 87 21.31 -12.74 -1.77
CA VAL A 87 20.69 -14.04 -1.53
C VAL A 87 21.58 -15.19 -2.02
N THR A 88 22.53 -15.58 -1.17
CA THR A 88 23.35 -16.77 -1.42
C THR A 88 22.48 -18.03 -1.46
N ARG A 89 22.91 -19.06 -2.21
CA ARG A 89 22.14 -20.31 -2.35
C ARG A 89 21.79 -20.96 -1.03
N GLN A 90 22.72 -20.92 -0.07
CA GLN A 90 22.57 -21.48 1.27
C GLN A 90 21.56 -20.71 2.12
N MET A 91 21.45 -19.39 1.92
CA MET A 91 20.53 -18.54 2.69
C MET A 91 19.09 -18.57 2.19
N ARG A 92 18.80 -19.20 1.05
CA ARG A 92 17.42 -19.34 0.54
C ARG A 92 16.47 -19.96 1.57
N VAL A 93 16.81 -21.12 2.12
CA VAL A 93 15.92 -21.84 3.06
C VAL A 93 15.78 -21.09 4.39
N PRO A 94 16.85 -20.57 5.02
CA PRO A 94 16.73 -19.70 6.19
C PRO A 94 15.85 -18.46 5.96
N ALA A 95 16.01 -17.79 4.81
CA ALA A 95 15.24 -16.58 4.47
C ALA A 95 13.74 -16.89 4.31
N LEU A 96 13.40 -17.98 3.63
CA LEU A 96 12.01 -18.44 3.50
C LEU A 96 11.40 -18.80 4.86
N ARG A 97 12.14 -19.49 5.73
CA ARG A 97 11.66 -19.80 7.09
C ARG A 97 11.41 -18.54 7.92
N ALA A 98 12.26 -17.53 7.77
CA ALA A 98 12.05 -16.24 8.44
C ALA A 98 10.78 -15.55 7.92
N TYR A 99 10.57 -15.58 6.59
CA TYR A 99 9.36 -15.06 5.95
C TYR A 99 8.08 -15.76 6.42
N GLU A 100 8.07 -17.09 6.46
CA GLU A 100 6.93 -17.89 6.92
C GLU A 100 6.66 -17.75 8.42
N SER A 101 7.71 -17.47 9.21
CA SER A 101 7.57 -17.29 10.67
C SER A 101 7.00 -15.94 11.08
N ALA A 102 7.01 -14.95 10.18
CA ALA A 102 6.50 -13.61 10.46
C ALA A 102 4.98 -13.55 10.30
N PRO A 103 4.25 -12.90 11.23
CA PRO A 103 2.80 -12.80 11.19
C PRO A 103 2.32 -11.93 10.02
N ASP A 104 1.19 -12.29 9.42
CA ASP A 104 0.50 -11.41 8.47
C ASP A 104 -0.34 -10.36 9.19
N PRO A 105 -0.51 -9.13 8.67
CA PRO A 105 0.07 -8.62 7.42
C PRO A 105 1.51 -8.14 7.60
N LYS A 106 2.42 -8.68 6.77
CA LYS A 106 3.84 -8.33 6.76
C LYS A 106 4.24 -7.56 5.50
N ILE A 107 5.27 -6.73 5.63
CA ILE A 107 5.94 -6.06 4.51
C ILE A 107 7.32 -6.64 4.30
N CYS A 108 7.66 -6.89 3.05
CA CYS A 108 8.99 -7.32 2.67
C CYS A 108 9.72 -6.20 1.91
N ILE A 109 10.88 -5.83 2.42
CA ILE A 109 11.71 -4.79 1.84
C ILE A 109 13.00 -5.43 1.33
N SER A 110 13.33 -5.13 0.09
CA SER A 110 14.64 -5.42 -0.47
C SER A 110 15.59 -4.25 -0.22
N TYR A 111 16.72 -4.50 0.42
CA TYR A 111 17.63 -3.46 0.87
C TYR A 111 19.02 -3.57 0.22
N GLY A 112 19.44 -2.45 -0.38
CA GLY A 112 20.72 -2.30 -1.05
C GLY A 112 20.75 -2.91 -2.45
N ALA A 113 21.75 -2.55 -3.23
CA ALA A 113 21.91 -2.97 -4.63
C ALA A 113 21.96 -4.50 -4.76
N CYS A 114 22.62 -5.16 -3.81
CA CYS A 114 22.67 -6.62 -3.74
C CYS A 114 21.30 -7.24 -3.47
N GLY A 115 20.52 -6.69 -2.54
CA GLY A 115 19.16 -7.17 -2.28
C GLY A 115 18.24 -6.97 -3.48
N CYS A 116 18.29 -5.78 -4.10
CA CYS A 116 17.36 -5.39 -5.16
C CYS A 116 17.56 -6.14 -6.48
N GLY A 117 18.78 -6.57 -6.78
CA GLY A 117 19.08 -7.21 -8.07
C GLY A 117 20.43 -7.92 -8.12
N GLY A 118 20.94 -8.39 -6.98
CA GLY A 118 22.23 -9.09 -6.89
C GLY A 118 23.46 -8.18 -6.87
N GLY A 119 23.31 -6.91 -7.27
CA GLY A 119 24.38 -5.91 -7.21
C GLY A 119 25.58 -6.33 -8.04
N ILE A 120 26.80 -6.15 -7.53
CA ILE A 120 28.02 -6.63 -8.21
C ILE A 120 28.06 -8.16 -8.37
N PHE A 121 27.25 -8.89 -7.61
CA PHE A 121 27.24 -10.36 -7.59
C PHE A 121 26.16 -10.97 -8.49
N HIS A 122 25.39 -10.17 -9.23
CA HIS A 122 24.16 -10.59 -9.90
C HIS A 122 24.27 -11.83 -10.84
N ASP A 123 25.43 -12.05 -11.44
CA ASP A 123 25.68 -13.16 -12.40
C ASP A 123 26.57 -14.28 -11.82
N LEU A 124 26.76 -14.31 -10.49
CA LEU A 124 27.54 -15.37 -9.85
C LEU A 124 26.71 -16.62 -9.61
N TYR A 125 27.33 -17.77 -9.84
CA TYR A 125 26.71 -19.08 -9.64
C TYR A 125 26.16 -19.29 -8.22
N CYS A 126 26.73 -18.63 -7.20
CA CYS A 126 26.43 -18.85 -5.80
C CYS A 126 25.28 -17.98 -5.24
N VAL A 127 24.68 -17.10 -6.04
CA VAL A 127 23.59 -16.22 -5.62
C VAL A 127 22.33 -16.41 -6.47
N TRP A 128 21.19 -15.93 -5.96
CA TRP A 128 19.91 -15.92 -6.69
C TRP A 128 19.65 -14.59 -7.41
N GLY A 129 20.51 -13.59 -7.23
CA GLY A 129 20.40 -12.31 -7.94
C GLY A 129 19.38 -11.34 -7.34
N GLY A 130 19.05 -11.49 -6.05
CA GLY A 130 18.19 -10.56 -5.31
C GLY A 130 17.06 -11.24 -4.54
N SER A 131 16.46 -10.49 -3.60
CA SER A 131 15.44 -10.96 -2.66
C SER A 131 14.10 -11.29 -3.32
N GLU A 132 13.77 -10.62 -4.43
CA GLU A 132 12.54 -10.85 -5.21
C GLU A 132 12.45 -12.27 -5.78
N SER A 133 13.60 -12.92 -6.01
CA SER A 133 13.65 -14.30 -6.51
C SER A 133 13.11 -15.33 -5.50
N ILE A 134 13.08 -14.99 -4.21
CA ILE A 134 12.71 -15.92 -3.13
C ILE A 134 11.45 -15.52 -2.37
N VAL A 135 11.17 -14.22 -2.22
CA VAL A 135 10.03 -13.71 -1.45
C VAL A 135 9.37 -12.54 -2.20
N PRO A 136 8.05 -12.32 -2.05
CA PRO A 136 7.40 -11.15 -2.64
C PRO A 136 7.95 -9.88 -1.98
N ILE A 137 8.42 -8.92 -2.78
CA ILE A 137 8.96 -7.64 -2.31
C ILE A 137 7.94 -6.52 -2.54
N ASP A 138 7.72 -5.70 -1.52
CA ASP A 138 6.82 -4.54 -1.57
C ASP A 138 7.57 -3.24 -1.85
N VAL A 139 8.78 -3.10 -1.27
CA VAL A 139 9.58 -1.88 -1.35
C VAL A 139 11.04 -2.23 -1.65
N TRP A 140 11.64 -1.46 -2.55
CA TRP A 140 13.08 -1.52 -2.83
C TRP A 140 13.75 -0.26 -2.30
N ILE A 141 14.79 -0.42 -1.47
CA ILE A 141 15.63 0.66 -0.98
C ILE A 141 16.99 0.56 -1.67
N PRO A 142 17.22 1.27 -2.79
CA PRO A 142 18.47 1.18 -3.54
C PRO A 142 19.64 1.87 -2.82
N GLY A 143 20.86 1.33 -3.00
CA GLY A 143 22.11 1.90 -2.50
C GLY A 143 23.20 0.85 -2.23
N CYS A 144 24.47 1.24 -2.13
CA CYS A 144 25.57 0.30 -1.89
C CYS A 144 26.61 0.85 -0.87
N PRO A 145 26.27 0.89 0.43
CA PRO A 145 24.94 0.71 1.01
C PRO A 145 24.04 1.96 0.88
N PRO A 146 22.71 1.85 1.04
CA PRO A 146 21.83 3.01 1.15
C PRO A 146 22.22 3.86 2.37
N THR A 147 22.19 5.20 2.24
CA THR A 147 22.50 6.08 3.38
C THR A 147 21.44 5.96 4.50
N PRO A 148 21.73 6.36 5.74
CA PRO A 148 20.76 6.27 6.83
C PRO A 148 19.49 7.10 6.56
N ALA A 149 19.66 8.27 5.93
CA ALA A 149 18.54 9.10 5.49
C ALA A 149 17.67 8.41 4.43
N ALA A 150 18.30 7.73 3.45
CA ALA A 150 17.57 6.94 2.46
C ALA A 150 16.87 5.73 3.09
N THR A 151 17.48 5.13 4.10
CA THR A 151 16.92 4.02 4.89
C THR A 151 15.66 4.44 5.63
N ILE A 152 15.70 5.58 6.34
CA ILE A 152 14.53 6.15 7.03
C ILE A 152 13.43 6.49 6.03
N TYR A 153 13.78 7.11 4.90
CA TYR A 153 12.81 7.40 3.85
C TYR A 153 12.12 6.13 3.32
N GLY A 154 12.90 5.08 3.05
CA GLY A 154 12.36 3.79 2.63
C GLY A 154 11.43 3.16 3.67
N PHE A 155 11.75 3.26 4.96
CA PHE A 155 10.84 2.82 6.02
C PHE A 155 9.57 3.67 6.12
N ALA A 156 9.66 4.99 5.90
CA ALA A 156 8.48 5.86 5.89
C ALA A 156 7.52 5.50 4.73
N VAL A 157 8.06 5.14 3.56
CA VAL A 157 7.26 4.62 2.44
C VAL A 157 6.61 3.28 2.81
N ALA A 158 7.38 2.37 3.42
CA ALA A 158 6.86 1.07 3.88
C ALA A 158 5.73 1.22 4.90
N LEU A 159 5.85 2.16 5.85
CA LEU A 159 4.78 2.47 6.82
C LEU A 159 3.49 2.93 6.13
N GLY A 160 3.60 3.78 5.10
CA GLY A 160 2.44 4.21 4.30
C GLY A 160 1.76 3.05 3.57
N LEU A 161 2.55 2.09 3.07
CA LEU A 161 2.02 0.87 2.45
C LEU A 161 1.43 -0.10 3.48
N LEU A 162 1.94 -0.13 4.71
CA LEU A 162 1.39 -0.97 5.77
C LEU A 162 -0.03 -0.54 6.11
N ASP A 163 -0.25 0.76 6.26
CA ASP A 163 -1.58 1.32 6.48
C ASP A 163 -2.54 0.98 5.33
N GLN A 164 -2.06 0.97 4.08
CA GLN A 164 -2.85 0.53 2.93
C GLN A 164 -3.17 -0.96 2.96
N LYS A 165 -2.19 -1.83 3.29
CA LYS A 165 -2.41 -3.28 3.43
C LYS A 165 -3.36 -3.61 4.59
N LEU A 166 -3.30 -2.84 5.68
CA LEU A 166 -4.17 -3.00 6.83
C LEU A 166 -5.62 -2.61 6.54
N LYS A 167 -5.82 -1.58 5.71
CA LYS A 167 -7.13 -1.11 5.26
C LYS A 167 -7.63 -1.83 4.01
N GLY A 168 -6.78 -2.63 3.37
CA GLY A 168 -7.09 -3.35 2.15
C GLY A 168 -8.12 -4.44 2.43
N GLU A 169 -9.34 -4.24 1.94
CA GLU A 169 -10.36 -5.27 1.93
C GLU A 169 -10.24 -6.09 0.64
N SER A 170 -9.89 -7.37 0.76
CA SER A 170 -9.89 -8.28 -0.39
C SER A 170 -11.33 -8.76 -0.63
N HIS A 171 -12.00 -8.18 -1.62
CA HIS A 171 -13.30 -8.67 -2.06
C HIS A 171 -13.10 -9.88 -2.98
N ILE A 172 -13.70 -11.02 -2.63
CA ILE A 172 -13.74 -12.21 -3.46
C ILE A 172 -15.12 -12.21 -4.12
N GLU A 173 -15.16 -11.96 -5.43
CA GLU A 173 -16.42 -11.98 -6.19
C GLU A 173 -17.09 -13.35 -6.08
N VAL A 174 -18.35 -13.35 -5.66
CA VAL A 174 -19.17 -14.57 -5.58
C VAL A 174 -19.84 -14.82 -6.95
N GLU A 175 -20.13 -16.07 -7.29
CA GLU A 175 -20.81 -16.42 -8.55
C GLU A 175 -22.13 -15.63 -8.71
N ASN A 176 -22.23 -14.84 -9.80
CA ASN A 176 -23.33 -13.90 -10.12
C ASN A 176 -23.37 -12.58 -9.33
N GLU A 177 -22.32 -12.21 -8.61
CA GLU A 177 -22.20 -10.88 -8.01
C GLU A 177 -22.05 -9.81 -9.10
N LYS A 178 -23.00 -8.89 -9.16
CA LYS A 178 -22.92 -7.74 -10.07
C LYS A 178 -22.24 -6.59 -9.34
N ALA A 179 -21.16 -6.07 -9.93
CA ALA A 179 -20.47 -4.90 -9.41
C ALA A 179 -21.44 -3.74 -9.15
N SER A 180 -21.48 -3.24 -7.92
CA SER A 180 -22.26 -2.06 -7.56
C SER A 180 -21.60 -0.82 -8.14
N LEU A 181 -22.31 -0.09 -9.01
CA LEU A 181 -21.83 1.20 -9.51
C LEU A 181 -21.89 2.24 -8.38
N ILE A 182 -20.84 3.07 -8.26
CA ILE A 182 -20.76 4.15 -7.25
C ILE A 182 -21.94 5.13 -7.35
N LEU A 183 -22.41 5.40 -8.57
CA LEU A 183 -23.50 6.32 -8.88
C LEU A 183 -24.46 5.65 -9.87
N PRO A 184 -25.35 4.75 -9.42
CA PRO A 184 -26.17 3.94 -10.32
C PRO A 184 -27.26 4.76 -11.02
N SER A 185 -27.68 5.88 -10.44
CA SER A 185 -28.74 6.73 -10.99
C SER A 185 -28.28 7.68 -12.10
N ILE A 186 -26.96 7.87 -12.27
CA ILE A 186 -26.40 8.84 -13.20
C ILE A 186 -25.93 8.13 -14.46
N PRO A 187 -26.40 8.53 -15.67
CA PRO A 187 -25.92 7.96 -16.93
C PRO A 187 -24.40 8.12 -17.10
N LEU A 188 -23.75 7.11 -17.67
CA LEU A 188 -22.29 7.13 -17.87
C LEU A 188 -21.84 8.31 -18.73
N ASP A 189 -22.60 8.65 -19.78
CA ASP A 189 -22.27 9.75 -20.69
C ASP A 189 -22.24 11.10 -19.97
N ALA A 190 -23.19 11.32 -19.06
CA ALA A 190 -23.25 12.50 -18.20
C ALA A 190 -22.01 12.61 -17.31
N ARG A 191 -21.62 11.49 -16.69
CA ARG A 191 -20.44 11.42 -15.83
C ARG A 191 -19.16 11.75 -16.59
N VAL A 192 -18.98 11.13 -17.76
CA VAL A 192 -17.81 11.36 -18.63
C VAL A 192 -17.76 12.82 -19.07
N MET A 193 -18.91 13.42 -19.41
CA MET A 193 -18.99 14.82 -19.82
C MET A 193 -18.59 15.76 -18.69
N ILE A 194 -19.18 15.60 -17.49
CA ILE A 194 -18.87 16.44 -16.31
C ILE A 194 -17.39 16.32 -15.95
N GLU A 195 -16.85 15.11 -15.92
CA GLU A 195 -15.45 14.88 -15.54
C GLU A 195 -14.48 15.51 -16.54
N ARG A 196 -14.75 15.38 -17.85
CA ARG A 196 -13.95 16.03 -18.90
C ARG A 196 -14.01 17.55 -18.79
N GLU A 197 -15.19 18.11 -18.57
CA GLU A 197 -15.37 19.56 -18.47
C GLU A 197 -14.72 20.12 -17.19
N ALA A 198 -14.86 19.44 -16.05
CA ALA A 198 -14.22 19.84 -14.80
C ALA A 198 -12.68 19.79 -14.91
N ARG A 199 -12.13 18.73 -15.53
CA ARG A 199 -10.69 18.62 -15.81
C ARG A 199 -10.21 19.69 -16.78
N ARG A 200 -11.02 20.07 -17.77
CA ARG A 200 -10.71 21.17 -18.71
C ARG A 200 -10.60 22.52 -17.99
N LEU A 201 -11.44 22.76 -16.99
CA LEU A 201 -11.51 24.04 -16.27
C LEU A 201 -10.54 24.14 -15.07
N ALA A 202 -10.24 23.02 -14.40
CA ALA A 202 -9.47 23.00 -13.15
C ALA A 202 -8.26 22.06 -13.15
N GLY A 203 -7.95 21.41 -14.27
CA GLY A 203 -6.85 20.43 -14.35
C GLY A 203 -7.20 19.08 -13.69
N TYR A 204 -6.24 18.15 -13.70
CA TYR A 204 -6.50 16.75 -13.32
C TYR A 204 -6.87 16.55 -11.84
N TYR A 205 -6.14 17.20 -10.93
CA TYR A 205 -6.35 16.99 -9.50
C TYR A 205 -7.62 17.68 -9.00
N GLN A 206 -7.70 19.01 -9.16
CA GLN A 206 -8.83 19.80 -8.69
C GLN A 206 -10.11 19.50 -9.48
N GLY A 207 -9.99 19.27 -10.79
CA GLY A 207 -11.13 18.91 -11.62
C GLY A 207 -11.79 17.60 -11.18
N ARG A 208 -10.98 16.59 -10.78
CA ARG A 208 -11.51 15.33 -10.25
C ARG A 208 -12.27 15.54 -8.94
N GLN A 209 -11.71 16.30 -8.00
CA GLN A 209 -12.39 16.59 -6.73
C GLN A 209 -13.72 17.32 -6.93
N ILE A 210 -13.74 18.31 -7.83
CA ILE A 210 -14.93 19.09 -8.15
C ILE A 210 -15.99 18.22 -8.84
N SER A 211 -15.59 17.40 -9.83
CA SER A 211 -16.53 16.50 -10.52
C SER A 211 -17.12 15.45 -9.61
N ASP A 212 -16.29 14.83 -8.76
CA ASP A 212 -16.73 13.79 -7.83
C ASP A 212 -17.74 14.37 -6.84
N HIS A 213 -17.45 15.53 -6.25
CA HIS A 213 -18.37 16.19 -5.32
C HIS A 213 -19.69 16.60 -6.01
N PHE A 214 -19.60 17.21 -7.20
CA PHE A 214 -20.79 17.62 -7.96
C PHE A 214 -21.68 16.43 -8.35
N LEU A 215 -21.08 15.31 -8.75
CA LEU A 215 -21.81 14.08 -9.09
C LEU A 215 -22.51 13.47 -7.87
N THR A 216 -21.89 13.50 -6.68
CA THR A 216 -22.55 13.06 -5.44
C THR A 216 -23.77 13.92 -5.10
N LEU A 217 -23.74 15.23 -5.42
CA LEU A 217 -24.90 16.11 -5.21
C LEU A 217 -26.07 15.80 -6.16
N LEU A 218 -25.76 15.28 -7.37
CA LEU A 218 -26.73 14.87 -8.37
C LEU A 218 -27.39 13.51 -8.07
N GLU A 219 -26.79 12.69 -7.21
CA GLU A 219 -27.30 11.36 -6.90
C GLU A 219 -28.66 11.43 -6.19
N GLY A 220 -29.67 10.76 -6.79
CA GLY A 220 -31.02 10.63 -6.22
C GLY A 220 -31.80 11.94 -6.05
N ALA A 221 -31.38 13.05 -6.66
CA ALA A 221 -31.99 14.37 -6.47
C ALA A 221 -32.77 14.85 -7.69
N THR A 222 -33.87 15.56 -7.44
CA THR A 222 -34.61 16.30 -8.48
C THR A 222 -33.92 17.62 -8.81
N ILE A 223 -34.19 18.22 -9.99
CA ILE A 223 -33.52 19.44 -10.48
C ILE A 223 -33.58 20.60 -9.46
N GLN A 224 -34.69 20.74 -8.74
CA GLN A 224 -34.89 21.79 -7.73
C GLN A 224 -34.04 21.55 -6.47
N GLU A 225 -33.90 20.29 -6.05
CA GLU A 225 -33.06 19.90 -4.91
C GLU A 225 -31.56 20.05 -5.24
N VAL A 226 -31.17 19.73 -6.47
CA VAL A 226 -29.79 19.90 -6.95
C VAL A 226 -29.37 21.37 -6.88
N SER A 227 -30.20 22.29 -7.38
CA SER A 227 -29.88 23.73 -7.32
C SER A 227 -29.67 24.20 -5.89
N GLY A 228 -30.55 23.78 -4.96
CA GLY A 228 -30.42 24.14 -3.54
C GLY A 228 -29.17 23.58 -2.88
N ARG A 229 -28.81 22.31 -3.17
CA ARG A 229 -27.59 21.67 -2.65
C ARG A 229 -26.32 22.32 -3.20
N VAL A 230 -26.31 22.66 -4.49
CA VAL A 230 -25.19 23.35 -5.13
C VAL A 230 -25.01 24.75 -4.56
N ASP A 231 -26.08 25.52 -4.37
CA ASP A 231 -26.01 26.86 -3.81
C ASP A 231 -25.51 26.86 -2.36
N GLU A 232 -25.88 25.85 -1.58
CA GLU A 232 -25.37 25.67 -0.22
C GLU A 232 -23.87 25.32 -0.22
N TRP A 233 -23.46 24.39 -1.08
CA TRP A 233 -22.03 24.05 -1.25
C TRP A 233 -21.18 25.25 -1.67
N LEU A 234 -21.65 26.04 -2.65
CA LEU A 234 -20.96 27.24 -3.11
C LEU A 234 -20.87 28.32 -2.01
N ARG A 235 -21.92 28.48 -1.20
CA ARG A 235 -21.91 29.39 -0.04
C ARG A 235 -20.89 28.97 1.01
N GLN A 236 -20.79 27.68 1.31
CA GLN A 236 -19.83 27.16 2.29
C GLN A 236 -18.38 27.27 1.79
N ALA A 237 -18.13 27.00 0.51
CA ALA A 237 -16.79 27.07 -0.06
C ALA A 237 -16.27 28.52 -0.19
N ASN A 238 -17.17 29.49 -0.40
CA ASN A 238 -16.86 30.92 -0.55
C ASN A 238 -15.71 31.20 -1.54
N ASP A 239 -15.65 30.45 -2.64
CA ASP A 239 -14.66 30.58 -3.70
C ASP A 239 -15.33 31.02 -5.02
N PRO A 240 -14.98 32.20 -5.56
CA PRO A 240 -15.53 32.69 -6.83
C PRO A 240 -15.14 31.81 -8.03
N ARG A 241 -13.95 31.19 -8.01
CA ARG A 241 -13.50 30.30 -9.09
C ARG A 241 -14.32 29.02 -9.12
N LEU A 242 -14.54 28.40 -7.96
CA LEU A 242 -15.40 27.23 -7.85
C LEU A 242 -16.82 27.53 -8.36
N SER A 243 -17.36 28.68 -7.98
CA SER A 243 -18.68 29.13 -8.41
C SER A 243 -18.80 29.24 -9.93
N GLU A 244 -17.77 29.74 -10.62
CA GLU A 244 -17.75 29.82 -12.08
C GLU A 244 -17.69 28.43 -12.74
N ILE A 245 -16.83 27.55 -12.23
CA ILE A 245 -16.67 26.18 -12.74
C ILE A 245 -17.99 25.42 -12.63
N VAL A 246 -18.62 25.46 -11.45
CA VAL A 246 -19.85 24.70 -11.17
C VAL A 246 -21.02 25.23 -12.00
N LYS A 247 -21.15 26.54 -12.18
CA LYS A 247 -22.14 27.13 -13.11
C LYS A 247 -21.97 26.60 -14.52
N ARG A 248 -20.73 26.44 -14.98
CA ARG A 248 -20.40 25.91 -16.30
C ARG A 248 -20.68 24.41 -16.44
N LEU A 249 -20.49 23.64 -15.35
CA LEU A 249 -20.89 22.24 -15.28
C LEU A 249 -22.41 22.07 -15.35
N VAL A 250 -23.17 22.88 -14.59
CA VAL A 250 -24.64 22.90 -14.63
C VAL A 250 -25.15 23.26 -16.03
N TYR A 251 -24.52 24.24 -16.69
CA TYR A 251 -24.85 24.59 -18.07
C TYR A 251 -24.53 23.46 -19.07
N SER A 252 -23.40 22.78 -18.90
CA SER A 252 -23.03 21.65 -19.77
C SER A 252 -23.99 20.47 -19.58
N LEU A 253 -24.48 20.26 -18.36
CA LEU A 253 -25.49 19.25 -18.03
C LEU A 253 -26.83 19.54 -18.74
N SER A 254 -27.26 20.80 -18.79
CA SER A 254 -28.52 21.19 -19.44
C SER A 254 -28.43 21.16 -20.97
N GLN A 255 -27.25 21.39 -21.54
CA GLN A 255 -26.99 21.25 -22.99
C GLN A 255 -26.81 19.80 -23.43
N GLY A 256 -26.26 18.94 -22.57
CA GLY A 256 -25.85 17.57 -22.88
C GLY A 256 -26.96 16.52 -22.91
N GLY A 257 -28.23 16.90 -22.71
CA GLY A 257 -29.37 16.00 -22.89
C GLY A 257 -29.41 14.84 -21.90
N ILE A 258 -29.71 15.12 -20.63
CA ILE A 258 -30.15 14.09 -19.66
C ILE A 258 -31.66 14.20 -19.38
N TYR A 259 -32.33 15.23 -19.94
CA TYR A 259 -33.76 15.49 -19.77
C TYR A 259 -34.40 16.05 -21.05
N ALA A 260 -34.21 15.35 -22.17
CA ALA A 260 -35.09 15.40 -23.34
C ALA A 260 -35.69 14.00 -23.56
#